data_AF-A0A9D5Q6I1-F1
#
_entry.id   AF-A0A9D5Q6I1-F1
#
_cell.length_a   1.000
_cell.length_b   1.000
_cell.length_c   1.000
_cell.angle_alpha   90.00
_cell.angle_beta   90.00
_cell.angle_gamma   90.00
#
_symmetry.space_group_name_H-M   'P 1'
#
loop_
_entity.id
_entity.type
_entity.pdbx_description
1 polymer ?
#
loop_
_entity_poly.entity_id
_entity_poly.type
_entity_poly.pdbx_seq_one_letter_code
_entity_poly.pdbx_strand_id
1 'polypeptide(L)'
;MKIITMITLALVGLSACCAQTGQKQPAAQERPLTLQSPLLKDEFELFTVQEMGQPLAAHRYLLAKHDETELKIQTAAEFAPLVREITSPADALALVRLLTSQEIRPFLQDIFYSEVHKKSEPQAQAETTPEAQWFALEPEQYAQWGISEPVVTAEEESYKIERFVASYPRTQEQERTPAQLLKIWEWVDTEGQYSMEIQEVIAEGPEVRKILLFTK
;
A
#
# COMPACT_ATOMS: atom_id res chain seq x y z
N MET A 1 -46.41 66.32 -0.98
CA MET A 1 -45.48 65.38 -0.34
C MET A 1 -46.12 64.01 -0.26
N LYS A 2 -45.95 63.23 -1.34
CA LYS A 2 -46.29 61.82 -1.51
C LYS A 2 -45.29 61.30 -2.55
N ILE A 3 -44.96 60.02 -2.52
CA ILE A 3 -43.94 59.33 -3.34
C ILE A 3 -42.54 59.30 -2.69
N ILE A 4 -42.46 58.73 -1.48
CA ILE A 4 -41.26 58.01 -1.01
C ILE A 4 -41.79 56.73 -0.37
N THR A 5 -42.40 55.85 -1.19
CA THR A 5 -42.91 54.55 -0.72
C THR A 5 -43.07 53.60 -1.89
N MET A 6 -41.99 53.34 -2.62
CA MET A 6 -41.85 52.21 -3.54
C MET A 6 -40.38 52.21 -3.96
N ILE A 7 -39.76 51.04 -4.09
CA ILE A 7 -38.31 50.82 -4.29
C ILE A 7 -37.51 50.76 -2.96
N THR A 8 -37.97 49.96 -2.00
CA THR A 8 -37.08 49.39 -0.97
C THR A 8 -37.58 48.03 -0.47
N LEU A 9 -38.25 47.28 -1.34
CA LEU A 9 -38.75 45.93 -1.06
C LEU A 9 -38.59 44.98 -2.27
N ALA A 10 -37.52 45.20 -3.06
CA ALA A 10 -37.13 44.31 -4.17
C ALA A 10 -35.68 43.83 -4.05
N LEU A 11 -35.04 44.00 -2.88
CA LEU A 11 -33.67 43.54 -2.62
C LEU A 11 -33.57 42.65 -1.36
N VAL A 12 -34.67 41.95 -1.02
CA VAL A 12 -34.70 40.93 0.05
C VAL A 12 -35.18 39.57 -0.50
N GLY A 13 -35.32 39.43 -1.83
CA GLY A 13 -35.93 38.27 -2.48
C GLY A 13 -35.03 37.48 -3.43
N LEU A 14 -33.70 37.65 -3.41
CA LEU A 14 -32.76 36.94 -4.31
C LEU A 14 -31.44 36.49 -3.66
N SER A 15 -31.31 36.54 -2.32
CA SER A 15 -30.15 36.02 -1.59
C SER A 15 -30.43 34.73 -0.81
N ALA A 16 -31.64 34.18 -0.93
CA ALA A 16 -32.04 32.92 -0.30
C ALA A 16 -32.51 31.92 -1.37
N CYS A 17 -31.61 31.54 -2.27
CA CYS A 17 -31.78 30.35 -3.09
C CYS A 17 -30.46 29.60 -3.08
N CYS A 18 -30.46 28.47 -2.36
CA CYS A 18 -29.44 27.42 -2.38
C CYS A 18 -28.08 27.86 -1.82
N ALA A 19 -27.93 27.96 -0.50
CA ALA A 19 -27.70 26.79 0.36
C ALA A 19 -26.64 25.87 -0.23
N GLN A 20 -25.44 25.94 0.35
CA GLN A 20 -24.44 24.87 0.41
C GLN A 20 -24.37 24.02 -0.87
N THR A 21 -23.50 24.42 -1.79
CA THR A 21 -22.64 23.42 -2.43
C THR A 21 -21.83 22.75 -1.32
N GLY A 22 -22.47 21.89 -0.52
CA GLY A 22 -21.78 20.80 0.11
C GLY A 22 -21.07 20.13 -1.05
N GLN A 23 -19.75 20.23 -1.06
CA GLN A 23 -18.94 19.43 -1.95
C GLN A 23 -19.51 18.03 -1.83
N LYS A 24 -20.16 17.54 -2.89
CA LYS A 24 -20.49 16.13 -2.98
C LYS A 24 -19.13 15.46 -2.87
N GLN A 25 -18.79 14.98 -1.68
CA GLN A 25 -17.65 14.10 -1.53
C GLN A 25 -17.84 13.05 -2.63
N PRO A 26 -16.81 12.82 -3.46
CA PRO A 26 -16.91 11.82 -4.50
C PRO A 26 -17.47 10.56 -3.85
N ALA A 27 -18.46 9.93 -4.49
CA ALA A 27 -19.06 8.72 -3.94
C ALA A 27 -17.92 7.74 -3.65
N ALA A 28 -17.62 7.52 -2.37
CA ALA A 28 -16.55 6.66 -1.92
C ALA A 28 -17.17 5.30 -1.60
N GLN A 29 -16.55 4.24 -2.10
CA GLN A 29 -16.88 2.90 -1.69
C GLN A 29 -15.93 2.49 -0.57
N GLU A 30 -16.48 2.35 0.64
CA GLU A 30 -15.77 1.78 1.79
C GLU A 30 -16.11 0.29 1.91
N ARG A 31 -15.10 -0.56 2.16
CA ARG A 31 -15.30 -1.99 2.48
C ARG A 31 -14.42 -2.38 3.66
N PRO A 32 -14.97 -3.04 4.70
CA PRO A 32 -14.17 -3.53 5.82
C PRO A 32 -13.03 -4.44 5.34
N LEU A 33 -11.88 -4.31 5.98
CA LEU A 33 -10.69 -5.14 5.75
C LEU A 33 -10.34 -5.86 7.05
N THR A 34 -10.42 -7.19 7.03
CA THR A 34 -9.98 -8.00 8.15
C THR A 34 -8.57 -8.50 7.88
N LEU A 35 -7.61 -8.08 8.71
CA LEU A 35 -6.23 -8.56 8.67
C LEU A 35 -5.96 -9.41 9.91
N GLN A 36 -5.41 -10.59 9.72
CA GLN A 36 -4.89 -11.40 10.82
C GLN A 36 -3.40 -11.11 10.98
N SER A 37 -3.06 -10.14 11.83
CA SER A 37 -1.66 -9.84 12.14
C SER A 37 -1.51 -9.44 13.61
N PRO A 38 -0.62 -10.11 14.38
CA PRO A 38 -0.34 -9.72 15.76
C PRO A 38 0.42 -8.38 15.87
N LEU A 39 0.88 -7.83 14.75
CA LEU A 39 1.62 -6.58 14.68
C LEU A 39 0.72 -5.34 14.70
N LEU A 40 -0.60 -5.51 14.59
CA LEU A 40 -1.54 -4.39 14.52
C LEU A 40 -2.20 -4.17 15.88
N LYS A 41 -2.40 -2.91 16.25
CA LYS A 41 -3.19 -2.53 17.43
C LYS A 41 -4.65 -2.92 17.21
N ASP A 42 -5.24 -3.60 18.19
CA ASP A 42 -6.61 -4.15 18.08
C ASP A 42 -7.71 -3.07 18.10
N GLU A 43 -7.35 -1.85 18.48
CA GLU A 43 -8.27 -0.72 18.64
C GLU A 43 -8.71 -0.10 17.30
N PHE A 44 -8.00 -0.37 16.21
CA PHE A 44 -8.32 0.19 14.89
C PHE A 44 -9.15 -0.77 14.04
N GLU A 45 -10.28 -0.28 13.54
CA GLU A 45 -11.02 -0.92 12.47
C GLU A 45 -10.47 -0.46 11.11
N LEU A 46 -10.17 -1.40 10.20
CA LEU A 46 -9.60 -1.11 8.90
C LEU A 46 -10.63 -1.23 7.77
N PHE A 47 -10.56 -0.30 6.83
CA PHE A 47 -11.38 -0.27 5.63
C PHE A 47 -10.52 -0.01 4.40
N THR A 48 -10.85 -0.66 3.30
CA THR A 48 -10.40 -0.26 1.97
C THR A 48 -11.35 0.80 1.43
N VAL A 49 -10.80 1.87 0.86
CA VAL A 49 -11.61 2.93 0.27
C VAL A 49 -11.22 3.17 -1.18
N GLN A 50 -12.23 3.28 -2.03
CA GLN A 50 -12.11 3.72 -3.42
C GLN A 50 -12.98 4.95 -3.62
N GLU A 51 -12.37 6.12 -3.81
CA GLU A 51 -13.09 7.28 -4.32
C GLU A 51 -13.27 7.15 -5.83
N MET A 52 -14.42 7.59 -6.34
CA MET A 52 -14.72 7.62 -7.77
C MET A 52 -14.04 8.82 -8.45
N GLY A 53 -12.72 8.81 -8.51
CA GLY A 53 -11.88 9.77 -9.23
C GLY A 53 -10.98 9.09 -10.26
N GLN A 54 -10.55 9.81 -11.29
CA GLN A 54 -9.61 9.31 -12.30
C GLN A 54 -8.25 10.02 -12.16
N PRO A 55 -7.13 9.28 -12.15
CA PRO A 55 -7.02 7.82 -12.31
C PRO A 55 -7.37 7.06 -11.02
N LEU A 56 -8.14 5.96 -11.11
CA LEU A 56 -8.64 5.21 -9.95
C LEU A 56 -7.58 4.84 -8.90
N ALA A 57 -6.34 4.58 -9.33
CA ALA A 57 -5.23 4.23 -8.44
C ALA A 57 -4.83 5.36 -7.48
N ALA A 58 -4.93 6.63 -7.91
CA ALA A 58 -4.63 7.78 -7.05
C ALA A 58 -5.71 8.02 -5.97
N HIS A 59 -6.85 7.35 -6.11
CA HIS A 59 -8.06 7.52 -5.32
C HIS A 59 -8.36 6.30 -4.43
N ARG A 60 -7.36 5.43 -4.24
CA ARG A 60 -7.40 4.30 -3.31
C ARG A 60 -6.62 4.65 -2.05
N TYR A 61 -7.11 4.20 -0.91
CA TYR A 61 -6.42 4.30 0.37
C TYR A 61 -6.96 3.28 1.38
N LEU A 62 -6.19 3.04 2.43
CA LEU A 62 -6.69 2.39 3.64
C LEU A 62 -7.18 3.46 4.60
N LEU A 63 -8.30 3.17 5.26
CA LEU A 63 -8.89 4.02 6.27
C LEU A 63 -8.90 3.24 7.58
N ALA A 64 -8.25 3.77 8.60
CA ALA A 64 -8.33 3.24 9.94
C ALA A 64 -9.21 4.12 10.83
N LYS A 65 -10.11 3.50 11.58
CA LYS A 65 -11.04 4.20 12.47
C LYS A 65 -10.84 3.70 13.90
N HIS A 66 -10.74 4.64 14.84
CA HIS A 66 -10.74 4.37 16.27
C HIS A 66 -11.41 5.55 16.98
N ASP A 67 -12.51 5.27 17.69
CA ASP A 67 -13.41 6.29 18.28
C ASP A 67 -13.84 7.37 17.26
N GLU A 68 -13.47 8.63 17.49
CA GLU A 68 -13.76 9.77 16.60
C GLU A 68 -12.59 10.07 15.64
N THR A 69 -11.52 9.26 15.66
CA THR A 69 -10.32 9.46 14.83
C THR A 69 -10.40 8.62 13.57
N GLU A 70 -10.15 9.27 12.42
CA GLU A 70 -9.99 8.62 11.13
C GLU A 70 -8.57 8.90 10.59
N LEU A 71 -7.84 7.83 10.25
CA LEU A 71 -6.51 7.89 9.65
C LEU A 71 -6.60 7.42 8.21
N LYS A 72 -6.33 8.33 7.27
CA LYS A 72 -6.17 8.01 5.86
C LYS A 72 -4.72 7.60 5.58
N ILE A 73 -4.54 6.44 4.96
CA ILE A 73 -3.24 5.81 4.75
C ILE A 73 -3.04 5.51 3.26
N GLN A 74 -2.04 6.15 2.68
CA GLN A 74 -1.66 6.06 1.27
C GLN A 74 -0.17 5.77 1.08
N THR A 75 0.62 5.81 2.15
CA THR A 75 2.06 5.50 2.16
C THR A 75 2.40 4.55 3.30
N ALA A 76 3.55 3.88 3.22
CA ALA A 76 4.00 3.00 4.28
C ALA A 76 4.25 3.74 5.61
N ALA A 77 4.75 4.98 5.55
CA ALA A 77 4.98 5.81 6.75
C ALA A 77 3.66 6.13 7.50
N GLU A 78 2.58 6.39 6.76
CA GLU A 78 1.25 6.63 7.35
C GLU A 78 0.65 5.38 8.01
N PHE A 79 1.21 4.20 7.76
CA PHE A 79 0.78 2.94 8.36
C PHE A 79 1.31 2.76 9.80
N ALA A 80 2.44 3.40 10.15
CA ALA A 80 3.11 3.23 11.45
C ALA A 80 2.21 3.41 12.69
N PRO A 81 1.25 4.37 12.74
CA PRO A 81 0.34 4.52 13.89
C PRO A 81 -0.48 3.26 14.23
N LEU A 82 -0.71 2.37 13.27
CA LEU A 82 -1.44 1.11 13.44
C LEU A 82 -0.59 0.00 14.06
N VAL A 83 0.72 0.16 14.05
CA VAL A 83 1.69 -0.89 14.34
C VAL A 83 1.96 -0.93 15.85
N ARG A 84 2.00 -2.13 16.43
CA ARG A 84 2.51 -2.36 17.78
C ARG A 84 4.03 -2.26 17.76
N GLU A 85 4.62 -2.08 18.94
CA GLU A 85 6.08 -2.04 19.08
C GLU A 85 6.76 -3.25 18.40
N ILE A 86 7.74 -2.97 17.55
CA ILE A 86 8.52 -3.99 16.84
C ILE A 86 9.67 -4.44 17.74
N THR A 87 9.54 -5.63 18.30
CA THR A 87 10.44 -6.12 19.36
C THR A 87 11.48 -7.13 18.87
N SER A 88 11.37 -7.58 17.62
CA SER A 88 12.24 -8.63 17.10
C SER A 88 12.50 -8.54 15.59
N PRO A 89 13.58 -9.16 15.09
CA PRO A 89 13.81 -9.32 13.66
C PRO A 89 12.65 -10.01 12.91
N ALA A 90 11.95 -10.92 13.58
CA ALA A 90 10.80 -11.62 13.01
C ALA A 90 9.61 -10.67 12.82
N ASP A 91 9.36 -9.79 13.81
CA ASP A 91 8.30 -8.77 13.73
C ASP A 91 8.57 -7.79 12.59
N ALA A 92 9.82 -7.32 12.47
CA ALA A 92 10.22 -6.40 11.40
C ALA A 92 9.98 -7.01 10.00
N LEU A 93 10.41 -8.26 9.78
CA LEU A 93 10.16 -8.96 8.53
C LEU A 93 8.66 -9.20 8.29
N ALA A 94 7.92 -9.55 9.32
CA ALA A 94 6.47 -9.74 9.23
C ALA A 94 5.74 -8.43 8.91
N LEU A 95 6.19 -7.27 9.41
CA LEU A 95 5.64 -5.96 9.06
C LEU A 95 5.89 -5.65 7.58
N VAL A 96 7.11 -5.84 7.09
CA VAL A 96 7.45 -5.62 5.68
C VAL A 96 6.63 -6.53 4.75
N ARG A 97 6.42 -7.79 5.16
CA ARG A 97 5.56 -8.73 4.42
C ARG A 97 4.09 -8.31 4.45
N LEU A 98 3.62 -7.75 5.56
CA LEU A 98 2.29 -7.17 5.64
C LEU A 98 2.14 -5.96 4.70
N LEU A 99 3.08 -5.02 4.70
CA LEU A 99 3.07 -3.84 3.81
C LEU A 99 3.12 -4.22 2.33
N THR A 100 3.84 -5.29 1.99
CA THR A 100 3.94 -5.82 0.62
C THR A 100 2.89 -6.88 0.25
N SER A 101 1.95 -7.17 1.15
CA SER A 101 0.86 -8.14 0.94
C SER A 101 -0.14 -7.67 -0.11
N GLN A 102 -0.96 -8.58 -0.62
CA GLN A 102 -1.98 -8.25 -1.63
C GLN A 102 -3.12 -7.40 -1.04
N GLU A 103 -3.31 -7.49 0.26
CA GLU A 103 -4.34 -6.85 1.05
C GLU A 103 -4.00 -5.37 1.31
N ILE A 104 -2.71 -5.05 1.50
CA ILE A 104 -2.24 -3.70 1.85
C ILE A 104 -1.66 -2.97 0.66
N ARG A 105 -0.72 -3.59 -0.05
CA ARG A 105 0.10 -2.92 -1.06
C ARG A 105 -0.68 -2.15 -2.13
N PRO A 106 -1.82 -2.65 -2.67
CA PRO A 106 -2.56 -1.91 -3.71
C PRO A 106 -3.06 -0.52 -3.29
N PHE A 107 -3.03 -0.22 -1.99
CA PHE A 107 -3.45 1.05 -1.41
C PHE A 107 -2.26 1.96 -1.05
N LEU A 108 -1.03 1.46 -1.11
CA LEU A 108 0.19 2.21 -0.83
C LEU A 108 0.83 2.72 -2.13
N GLN A 109 1.12 4.02 -2.20
CA GLN A 109 1.63 4.70 -3.40
C GLN A 109 3.15 4.58 -3.56
N ASP A 110 3.85 4.27 -2.47
CA ASP A 110 5.30 4.15 -2.34
C ASP A 110 5.79 2.69 -2.37
N ILE A 111 4.90 1.71 -2.22
CA ILE A 111 5.21 0.28 -2.32
C ILE A 111 4.72 -0.29 -3.66
N PHE A 112 5.61 -0.38 -4.63
CA PHE A 112 5.32 -0.82 -6.01
C PHE A 112 6.09 -2.08 -6.39
N TYR A 113 6.27 -3.01 -5.47
CA TYR A 113 7.00 -4.25 -5.69
C TYR A 113 6.45 -5.38 -4.81
N SER A 114 6.93 -6.60 -5.03
CA SER A 114 6.60 -7.79 -4.24
C SER A 114 7.85 -8.60 -3.94
N GLU A 115 7.84 -9.31 -2.81
CA GLU A 115 8.85 -10.33 -2.52
C GLU A 115 8.87 -11.39 -3.63
N VAL A 116 10.07 -11.86 -3.96
CA VAL A 116 10.28 -12.94 -4.93
C VAL A 116 10.64 -14.20 -4.16
N HIS A 117 9.89 -15.27 -4.41
CA HIS A 117 10.09 -16.54 -3.72
C HIS A 117 10.69 -17.59 -4.65
N LYS A 118 11.35 -18.59 -4.05
CA LYS A 118 11.66 -19.82 -4.78
C LYS A 118 10.40 -20.67 -4.89
N LYS A 119 10.06 -21.13 -6.08
CA LYS A 119 8.95 -22.07 -6.28
C LYS A 119 9.26 -23.37 -5.54
N SER A 120 8.35 -23.78 -4.66
CA SER A 120 8.42 -25.07 -3.97
C SER A 120 7.53 -26.09 -4.69
N GLU A 121 7.96 -27.35 -4.74
CA GLU A 121 7.08 -28.44 -5.20
C GLU A 121 5.89 -28.57 -4.23
N PRO A 122 4.65 -28.80 -4.73
CA PRO A 122 3.52 -29.05 -3.86
C PRO A 122 3.80 -30.31 -3.03
N GLN A 123 3.92 -30.17 -1.71
CA GLN A 123 3.95 -31.34 -0.84
C GLN A 123 2.59 -32.02 -0.88
N ALA A 124 2.56 -33.29 -1.28
CA ALA A 124 1.34 -34.07 -1.58
C ALA A 124 0.37 -34.30 -0.38
N GLN A 125 0.54 -33.64 0.76
CA GLN A 125 -0.25 -33.88 1.98
C GLN A 125 -0.69 -32.62 2.74
N ALA A 126 -0.48 -31.41 2.21
CA ALA A 126 -1.06 -30.22 2.80
C ALA A 126 -2.28 -29.79 1.98
N GLU A 127 -3.49 -29.94 2.53
CA GLU A 127 -4.69 -29.19 2.14
C GLU A 127 -4.54 -27.69 2.48
N THR A 128 -3.37 -27.11 2.23
CA THR A 128 -3.23 -25.66 2.15
C THR A 128 -3.70 -25.27 0.77
N THR A 129 -4.78 -24.49 0.73
CA THR A 129 -5.24 -23.73 -0.43
C THR A 129 -4.02 -23.27 -1.25
N PRO A 130 -4.02 -23.38 -2.59
CA PRO A 130 -2.99 -22.78 -3.44
C PRO A 130 -3.14 -21.25 -3.43
N GLU A 131 -3.13 -20.65 -2.25
CA GLU A 131 -3.08 -19.23 -2.03
C GLU A 131 -1.61 -18.85 -1.83
N ALA A 132 -1.18 -17.87 -2.62
CA ALA A 132 -0.03 -17.01 -2.36
C ALA A 132 1.39 -17.50 -2.66
N GLN A 133 1.65 -18.20 -3.78
CA GLN A 133 2.98 -18.11 -4.43
C GLN A 133 2.90 -17.28 -5.70
N TRP A 134 2.47 -16.03 -5.55
CA TRP A 134 2.58 -15.06 -6.63
C TRP A 134 4.05 -14.59 -6.62
N PHE A 135 4.70 -14.53 -7.78
CA PHE A 135 6.13 -14.17 -7.94
C PHE A 135 7.13 -15.24 -7.47
N ALA A 136 6.83 -16.52 -7.71
CA ALA A 136 7.77 -17.62 -7.51
C ALA A 136 8.62 -17.91 -8.76
N LEU A 137 9.93 -18.05 -8.59
CA LEU A 137 10.87 -18.42 -9.65
C LEU A 137 11.13 -19.92 -9.65
N GLU A 138 11.32 -20.49 -10.85
CA GLU A 138 11.84 -21.85 -10.96
C GLU A 138 13.21 -21.95 -10.25
N PRO A 139 13.51 -23.08 -9.59
CA PRO A 139 14.75 -23.25 -8.81
C PRO A 139 16.02 -22.88 -9.57
N GLU A 140 16.09 -23.20 -10.86
CA GLU A 140 17.24 -22.92 -11.73
C GLU A 140 17.41 -21.41 -11.94
N GLN A 141 16.32 -20.67 -12.18
CA GLN A 141 16.35 -19.22 -12.38
C GLN A 141 16.67 -18.50 -11.07
N TYR A 142 16.10 -18.95 -9.95
CA TYR A 142 16.40 -18.44 -8.62
C TYR A 142 17.90 -18.56 -8.29
N ALA A 143 18.50 -19.71 -8.59
CA ALA A 143 19.94 -19.92 -8.44
C ALA A 143 20.78 -19.12 -9.43
N GLN A 144 20.36 -19.05 -10.70
CA GLN A 144 21.06 -18.29 -11.74
C GLN A 144 21.19 -16.81 -11.41
N TRP A 145 20.16 -16.23 -10.80
CA TRP A 145 20.14 -14.82 -10.38
C TRP A 145 20.69 -14.58 -8.98
N GLY A 146 21.18 -15.61 -8.30
CA GLY A 146 21.79 -15.47 -6.98
C GLY A 146 20.83 -14.94 -5.91
N ILE A 147 19.53 -15.20 -6.05
CA ILE A 147 18.52 -14.77 -5.08
C ILE A 147 18.65 -15.63 -3.82
N SER A 148 18.40 -15.02 -2.67
CA SER A 148 18.36 -15.71 -1.37
C SER A 148 17.14 -15.30 -0.55
N GLU A 149 16.88 -16.04 0.52
CA GLU A 149 15.92 -15.66 1.55
C GLU A 149 16.30 -14.30 2.18
N PRO A 150 15.31 -13.54 2.70
CA PRO A 150 15.56 -12.30 3.41
C PRO A 150 16.54 -12.46 4.58
N VAL A 151 17.45 -11.51 4.74
CA VAL A 151 18.38 -11.43 5.87
C VAL A 151 18.01 -10.21 6.71
N VAL A 152 17.72 -10.44 7.99
CA VAL A 152 17.38 -9.36 8.94
C VAL A 152 18.52 -9.15 9.92
N THR A 153 19.00 -7.91 10.02
CA THR A 153 20.04 -7.49 10.95
C THR A 153 19.46 -6.47 11.92
N ALA A 154 19.58 -6.72 13.22
CA ALA A 154 19.25 -5.73 14.24
C ALA A 154 20.34 -4.65 14.31
N GLU A 155 19.91 -3.40 14.35
CA GLU A 155 20.72 -2.19 14.60
C GLU A 155 20.19 -1.52 15.89
N GLU A 156 20.83 -0.45 16.39
CA GLU A 156 20.53 0.08 17.75
C GLU A 156 19.05 0.41 17.97
N GLU A 157 18.37 1.00 16.99
CA GLU A 157 16.95 1.43 17.09
C GLU A 157 16.11 0.97 15.88
N SER A 158 16.65 0.08 15.06
CA SER A 158 15.96 -0.39 13.85
C SER A 158 16.40 -1.78 13.42
N TYR A 159 15.67 -2.34 12.47
CA TYR A 159 15.97 -3.60 11.82
C TYR A 159 16.20 -3.35 10.34
N LYS A 160 17.39 -3.69 9.84
CA LYS A 160 17.69 -3.66 8.42
C LYS A 160 17.37 -5.02 7.80
N ILE A 161 16.61 -5.00 6.72
CA ILE A 161 16.18 -6.18 5.98
C ILE A 161 16.79 -6.10 4.58
N GLU A 162 17.64 -7.08 4.24
CA GLU A 162 18.13 -7.26 2.88
C GLU A 162 17.32 -8.36 2.20
N ARG A 163 16.71 -8.05 1.05
CA ARG A 163 15.97 -9.04 0.27
C ARG A 163 15.87 -8.69 -1.21
N PHE A 164 15.29 -9.61 -1.97
CA PHE A 164 15.05 -9.47 -3.41
C PHE A 164 13.56 -9.29 -3.69
N VAL A 165 13.25 -8.33 -4.57
CA VAL A 165 11.87 -7.98 -4.92
C VAL A 165 11.72 -7.77 -6.41
N ALA A 166 10.52 -8.02 -6.93
CA ALA A 166 10.16 -7.68 -8.30
C ALA A 166 9.31 -6.40 -8.29
N SER A 167 9.77 -5.36 -8.99
CA SER A 167 9.08 -4.07 -9.07
C SER A 167 8.19 -3.95 -10.30
N TYR A 168 7.02 -3.34 -10.13
CA TYR A 168 6.11 -3.07 -11.24
C TYR A 168 6.55 -1.83 -12.02
N PRO A 169 6.42 -1.86 -13.36
CA PRO A 169 6.57 -0.66 -14.19
C PRO A 169 5.74 0.50 -13.66
N ARG A 170 6.38 1.65 -13.39
CA ARG A 170 5.67 2.89 -13.10
C ARG A 170 5.67 3.78 -14.33
N THR A 171 4.63 4.57 -14.47
CA THR A 171 4.61 5.69 -15.41
C THR A 171 4.86 6.94 -14.59
N GLN A 172 6.04 7.52 -14.71
CA GLN A 172 6.32 8.88 -14.22
C GLN A 172 6.58 9.75 -15.44
N GLU A 173 5.87 10.88 -15.56
CA GLU A 173 6.20 11.93 -16.53
C GLU A 173 6.42 11.44 -17.98
N GLN A 174 5.62 10.47 -18.43
CA GLN A 174 5.66 9.85 -19.78
C GLN A 174 6.80 8.85 -20.03
N GLU A 175 7.68 8.59 -19.05
CA GLU A 175 8.67 7.52 -19.11
C GLU A 175 8.18 6.30 -18.31
N ARG A 176 8.22 5.13 -18.95
CA ARG A 176 7.80 3.87 -18.33
C ARG A 176 9.03 3.14 -17.84
N THR A 177 9.21 3.03 -16.53
CA THR A 177 10.27 2.20 -15.98
C THR A 177 10.02 0.73 -16.37
N PRO A 178 11.04 -0.02 -16.81
CA PRO A 178 10.87 -1.44 -17.09
C PRO A 178 10.53 -2.21 -15.81
N ALA A 179 10.04 -3.43 -15.96
CA ALA A 179 9.95 -4.36 -14.84
C ALA A 179 11.37 -4.71 -14.39
N GLN A 180 11.64 -4.68 -13.09
CA GLN A 180 12.98 -4.94 -12.55
C GLN A 180 12.93 -5.96 -11.42
N LEU A 181 13.94 -6.81 -11.38
CA LEU A 181 14.29 -7.60 -10.21
C LEU A 181 15.35 -6.80 -9.45
N LEU A 182 15.08 -6.47 -8.20
CA LEU A 182 15.89 -5.58 -7.39
C LEU A 182 16.41 -6.33 -6.18
N LYS A 183 17.65 -6.01 -5.78
CA LYS A 183 18.11 -6.19 -4.41
C LYS A 183 17.85 -4.90 -3.66
N ILE A 184 17.19 -4.97 -2.51
CA ILE A 184 16.83 -3.80 -1.70
C ILE A 184 17.29 -3.95 -0.26
N TRP A 185 17.47 -2.81 0.39
CA TRP A 185 17.48 -2.68 1.84
C TRP A 185 16.20 -1.99 2.29
N GLU A 186 15.65 -2.47 3.39
CA GLU A 186 14.53 -1.86 4.07
C GLU A 186 14.86 -1.69 5.54
N TRP A 187 14.35 -0.63 6.15
CA TRP A 187 14.51 -0.38 7.58
C TRP A 187 13.13 -0.26 8.22
N VAL A 188 13.00 -0.93 9.36
CA VAL A 188 11.84 -0.83 10.25
C VAL A 188 12.34 -0.45 11.63
N ASP A 189 11.86 0.67 12.18
CA ASP A 189 12.16 1.02 13.58
C ASP A 189 11.17 0.37 14.56
N THR A 190 11.39 0.59 15.86
CA THR A 190 10.53 0.04 16.93
C THR A 190 9.09 0.56 16.86
N GLU A 191 8.85 1.70 16.22
CA GLU A 191 7.51 2.30 16.07
C GLU A 191 6.81 1.86 14.78
N GLY A 192 7.47 1.05 13.94
CA GLY A 192 6.95 0.59 12.67
C GLY A 192 7.11 1.58 11.53
N GLN A 193 7.96 2.62 11.67
CA GLN A 193 8.34 3.47 10.55
C GLN A 193 9.11 2.64 9.52
N TYR A 194 8.79 2.87 8.26
CA TYR A 194 9.31 2.09 7.16
C TYR A 194 10.07 2.98 6.17
N SER A 195 11.24 2.52 5.73
CA SER A 195 11.97 3.12 4.60
C SER A 195 12.65 2.06 3.74
N MET A 196 13.02 2.43 2.52
CA MET A 196 13.61 1.52 1.53
C MET A 196 14.64 2.20 0.64
N GLU A 197 15.66 1.44 0.27
CA GLU A 197 16.72 1.80 -0.66
C GLU A 197 16.95 0.68 -1.68
N ILE A 198 17.05 1.04 -2.96
CA ILE A 198 17.44 0.10 -4.02
C ILE A 198 18.97 -0.01 -4.01
N GLN A 199 19.47 -1.23 -3.77
CA GLN A 199 20.90 -1.52 -3.78
C GLN A 199 21.39 -1.87 -5.19
N GLU A 200 20.66 -2.72 -5.89
CA GLU A 200 21.10 -3.26 -7.18
C GLU A 200 19.91 -3.63 -8.07
N VAL A 201 20.05 -3.42 -9.38
CA VAL A 201 19.15 -3.98 -10.40
C VAL A 201 19.77 -5.30 -10.90
N ILE A 202 19.19 -6.42 -10.51
CA ILE A 202 19.68 -7.77 -10.83
C ILE A 202 19.31 -8.16 -12.27
N ALA A 203 18.09 -7.82 -12.68
CA ALA A 203 17.58 -8.06 -14.03
C ALA A 203 16.51 -7.04 -14.39
N GLU A 204 16.28 -6.82 -15.68
CA GLU A 204 15.23 -5.92 -16.17
C GLU A 204 14.59 -6.43 -17.47
N GLY A 205 13.35 -6.00 -17.73
CA GLY A 205 12.73 -6.23 -19.04
C GLY A 205 11.86 -7.50 -19.13
N PRO A 206 11.76 -8.14 -20.31
CA PRO A 206 10.77 -9.18 -20.58
C PRO A 206 10.84 -10.41 -19.66
N GLU A 207 12.03 -10.83 -19.26
CA GLU A 207 12.24 -11.94 -18.33
C GLU A 207 11.62 -11.66 -16.95
N VAL A 208 11.74 -10.43 -16.44
CA VAL A 208 11.12 -10.00 -15.19
C VAL A 208 9.61 -9.87 -15.34
N ARG A 209 9.14 -9.36 -16.48
CA ARG A 209 7.70 -9.29 -16.76
C ARG A 209 7.01 -10.64 -16.67
N LYS A 210 7.66 -11.73 -17.10
CA LYS A 210 7.11 -13.09 -17.01
C LYS A 210 6.83 -13.52 -15.57
N ILE A 211 7.59 -12.98 -14.62
CA ILE A 211 7.47 -13.26 -13.19
C ILE A 211 6.38 -12.40 -12.58
N LEU A 212 6.25 -11.14 -13.03
CA LEU A 212 5.23 -10.19 -12.58
C LEU A 212 3.79 -10.53 -13.06
N LEU A 213 3.61 -11.57 -13.87
CA LEU A 213 2.33 -11.94 -14.47
C LEU A 213 1.45 -12.78 -13.54
N PHE A 214 0.88 -12.12 -12.54
CA PHE A 214 -0.54 -12.25 -12.16
C PHE A 214 -1.09 -10.85 -11.91
N THR A 215 -1.05 -10.01 -12.93
CA THR A 215 -2.02 -8.92 -13.10
C THR A 215 -2.91 -9.32 -14.27
N LYS A 216 -3.91 -10.16 -13.99
CA LYS A 216 -5.08 -10.29 -14.87
C LYS A 216 -6.10 -9.24 -14.47
#